data_AF-A0A959NG37-F1
#
_entry.id   AF-A0A959NG37-F1
#
_cell.length_a   1.000
_cell.length_b   1.000
_cell.length_c   1.000
_cell.angle_alpha   90.00
_cell.angle_beta   90.00
_cell.angle_gamma   90.00
#
_symmetry.space_group_name_H-M   'P 1'
#
loop_
_entity.id
_entity.type
_entity.pdbx_description
1 polymer ?
#
loop_
_entity_poly.entity_id
_entity_poly.type
_entity_poly.pdbx_seq_one_letter_code
_entity_poly.pdbx_strand_id
1 'polypeptide(L)'
;WMSDINAYTSGTFPMNWHQGANNRPFWGPTQSQPDYFLVTPDNHSIYMIDPATGNARELLADNSKDYTNSLGYDPYNHFLYYISENYSIDQNNKTLKRYDYNTETSSVLVADITAAPLNIPTFSYGVESAGCAFYDGALYLGIEGGTEGSNSNLRTRETIIWRIDFDASYNPISAVQVFATDAATNGSSSQSLHDWGDFIIKNGEIYDFSTARNGSDYSNSTMIHYNLQTGNRDATYYNPGSSPWNGQAAMTWAQELYFFRASSGSNSVIGKYDEAGNCGATTTINVLAGPSWPGGSGDGSDPFRPKCDFGDAPASYDPYSNPATQSPAVHERSDNIRLGNTWDNEFDKRGTSGNDDIDDGLAYAQILSPLGGSYSVKCTTYNNSGANA
;
A
#
# COMPACT_ATOMS: atom_id res chain seq x y z
N TRP A 1 -29.48 -14.12 -8.49
CA TRP A 1 -29.45 -13.87 -7.04
C TRP A 1 -28.54 -14.94 -6.44
N MET A 2 -27.27 -14.58 -6.25
CA MET A 2 -26.33 -15.31 -5.39
C MET A 2 -25.97 -14.40 -4.21
N SER A 3 -26.96 -13.79 -3.57
CA SER A 3 -26.75 -12.83 -2.47
C SER A 3 -26.72 -13.49 -1.08
N ASP A 4 -26.76 -14.83 -1.00
CA ASP A 4 -26.75 -15.59 0.26
C ASP A 4 -25.47 -16.45 0.40
N ILE A 5 -24.34 -16.00 -0.13
CA ILE A 5 -23.05 -16.62 0.19
C ILE A 5 -22.49 -15.91 1.43
N ASN A 6 -22.85 -16.41 2.61
CA ASN A 6 -22.01 -16.18 3.79
C ASN A 6 -20.71 -16.93 3.54
N ALA A 7 -19.68 -16.21 3.11
CA ALA A 7 -18.34 -16.71 2.96
C ALA A 7 -17.74 -16.99 4.34
N TYR A 8 -18.22 -18.05 4.99
CA TYR A 8 -17.57 -18.58 6.16
C TYR A 8 -16.27 -19.27 5.69
N THR A 9 -15.13 -18.64 5.94
CA THR A 9 -13.85 -19.31 5.82
C THR A 9 -13.63 -20.17 7.07
N SER A 10 -13.57 -21.48 6.90
CA SER A 10 -13.18 -22.38 7.99
C SER A 10 -11.71 -22.15 8.36
N GLY A 11 -11.44 -21.71 9.58
CA GLY A 11 -10.08 -21.40 10.04
C GLY A 11 -10.09 -20.26 11.04
N THR A 12 -8.89 -19.78 11.39
CA THR A 12 -8.69 -18.56 12.19
C THR A 12 -7.78 -17.61 11.41
N PHE A 13 -8.16 -16.35 11.32
CA PHE A 13 -7.28 -15.33 10.72
C PHE A 13 -6.14 -14.96 11.68
N PRO A 14 -4.94 -14.66 11.15
CA PRO A 14 -3.76 -14.34 11.97
C PRO A 14 -3.88 -12.97 12.63
N MET A 15 -3.81 -12.93 13.95
CA MET A 15 -3.62 -11.66 14.66
C MET A 15 -2.21 -11.11 14.42
N ASN A 16 -2.11 -9.81 14.30
CA ASN A 16 -0.87 -9.08 14.10
C ASN A 16 -0.07 -9.45 12.86
N TRP A 17 -0.75 -9.88 11.80
CA TRP A 17 -0.11 -10.36 10.57
C TRP A 17 0.90 -9.36 9.98
N HIS A 18 0.52 -8.08 9.85
CA HIS A 18 1.43 -7.06 9.29
C HIS A 18 2.57 -6.65 10.22
N GLN A 19 2.53 -7.00 11.51
CA GLN A 19 3.57 -6.69 12.50
C GLN A 19 4.75 -7.68 12.48
N GLY A 20 4.82 -8.52 11.44
CA GLY A 20 5.98 -9.36 11.17
C GLY A 20 7.27 -8.55 11.03
N ALA A 21 8.40 -9.18 11.36
CA ALA A 21 9.69 -8.51 11.34
C ALA A 21 10.16 -8.14 9.91
N ASN A 22 9.72 -8.86 8.88
CA ASN A 22 10.06 -8.58 7.47
C ASN A 22 9.54 -7.21 7.00
N ASN A 23 8.52 -6.66 7.67
CA ASN A 23 7.90 -5.38 7.35
C ASN A 23 8.15 -4.30 8.41
N ARG A 24 8.94 -4.61 9.44
CA ARG A 24 9.13 -3.71 10.58
C ARG A 24 10.12 -2.60 10.21
N PRO A 25 9.77 -1.30 10.36
CA PRO A 25 10.73 -0.23 10.18
C PRO A 25 11.95 -0.43 11.08
N PHE A 26 13.13 -0.12 10.56
CA PHE A 26 14.35 -0.23 11.33
C PHE A 26 14.37 0.74 12.51
N TRP A 27 14.88 0.24 13.64
CA TRP A 27 15.16 1.08 14.79
C TRP A 27 16.64 1.09 15.12
N GLY A 28 17.25 2.27 15.06
CA GLY A 28 18.65 2.50 15.42
C GLY A 28 18.78 3.42 16.64
N PRO A 29 19.96 3.42 17.30
CA PRO A 29 20.25 4.28 18.45
C PRO A 29 20.37 5.77 18.07
N THR A 30 20.57 6.08 16.79
CA THR A 30 20.74 7.44 16.24
C THR A 30 19.56 7.89 15.39
N GLN A 31 18.91 6.97 14.68
CA GLN A 31 17.74 7.25 13.85
C GLN A 31 16.82 6.03 13.75
N SER A 32 15.51 6.26 13.62
CA SER A 32 14.52 5.24 13.28
C SER A 32 14.05 5.50 11.85
N GLN A 33 13.83 4.43 11.09
CA GLN A 33 13.08 4.53 9.84
C GLN A 33 11.62 4.88 10.18
N PRO A 34 10.98 5.81 9.46
CA PRO A 34 9.55 6.05 9.61
C PRO A 34 8.72 4.79 9.25
N ASP A 35 7.50 4.74 9.78
CA ASP A 35 6.45 3.88 9.25
C ASP A 35 6.03 4.40 7.87
N TYR A 36 5.82 3.50 6.90
CA TYR A 36 5.32 3.87 5.58
C TYR A 36 4.09 3.05 5.19
N PHE A 37 3.28 3.63 4.32
CA PHE A 37 2.34 2.93 3.44
C PHE A 37 2.44 3.52 2.04
N LEU A 38 1.84 2.85 1.06
CA LEU A 38 1.81 3.29 -0.32
C LEU A 38 0.50 4.02 -0.61
N VAL A 39 0.56 4.99 -1.51
CA VAL A 39 -0.59 5.73 -2.01
C VAL A 39 -0.41 6.03 -3.50
N THR A 40 -1.49 5.92 -4.27
CA THR A 40 -1.57 6.48 -5.61
C THR A 40 -2.24 7.86 -5.56
N PRO A 41 -1.66 8.90 -6.17
CA PRO A 41 -2.44 10.03 -6.63
C PRO A 41 -3.23 9.60 -7.88
N ASP A 42 -4.14 10.44 -8.35
CA ASP A 42 -4.78 10.29 -9.66
C ASP A 42 -3.76 10.56 -10.80
N ASN A 43 -2.69 9.77 -10.85
CA ASN A 43 -1.67 9.66 -11.89
C ASN A 43 -1.12 8.22 -11.94
N HIS A 44 -0.15 7.98 -12.81
CA HIS A 44 0.46 6.65 -13.02
C HIS A 44 1.57 6.30 -12.01
N SER A 45 1.71 7.04 -10.91
CA SER A 45 2.81 6.90 -9.96
C SER A 45 2.30 6.39 -8.61
N ILE A 46 3.13 5.62 -7.93
CA ILE A 46 2.87 5.10 -6.59
C ILE A 46 3.92 5.70 -5.66
N TYR A 47 3.48 6.26 -4.54
CA TYR A 47 4.35 6.95 -3.57
C TYR A 47 4.36 6.21 -2.26
N MET A 48 5.51 6.16 -1.60
CA MET A 48 5.57 5.87 -0.17
C MET A 48 5.37 7.16 0.63
N ILE A 49 4.57 7.10 1.69
CA ILE A 49 4.24 8.25 2.54
C ILE A 49 4.59 7.96 3.99
N ASP A 50 5.38 8.85 4.61
CA ASP A 50 5.54 8.90 6.06
C ASP A 50 4.32 9.63 6.65
N PRO A 51 3.43 8.95 7.40
CA PRO A 51 2.22 9.57 7.87
C PRO A 51 2.44 10.59 8.99
N ALA A 52 3.58 10.55 9.68
CA ALA A 52 3.88 11.51 10.73
C ALA A 52 4.19 12.92 10.16
N THR A 53 4.84 12.97 9.00
CA THR A 53 5.26 14.23 8.36
C THR A 53 4.47 14.58 7.11
N GLY A 54 3.80 13.62 6.48
CA GLY A 54 3.16 13.76 5.17
C GLY A 54 4.16 13.78 4.02
N ASN A 55 5.45 13.49 4.26
CA ASN A 55 6.44 13.46 3.20
C ASN A 55 6.21 12.25 2.29
N ALA A 56 6.09 12.52 0.99
CA ALA A 56 5.88 11.51 -0.04
C ALA A 56 7.08 11.44 -0.99
N ARG A 57 7.43 10.22 -1.40
CA ARG A 57 8.47 9.94 -2.39
C ARG A 57 7.95 8.92 -3.39
N GLU A 58 8.10 9.22 -4.67
CA GLU A 58 7.74 8.27 -5.73
C GLU A 58 8.58 7.00 -5.59
N LEU A 59 7.88 5.87 -5.57
CA LEU A 59 8.46 4.55 -5.55
C LEU A 59 8.60 4.00 -6.97
N LEU A 60 7.52 4.07 -7.76
CA LEU A 60 7.51 3.61 -9.15
C LEU A 60 6.44 4.35 -9.96
N ALA A 61 6.59 4.30 -11.28
CA ALA A 61 5.62 4.79 -12.25
C ALA A 61 5.29 3.71 -13.27
N ASP A 62 4.03 3.57 -13.63
CA ASP A 62 3.53 2.62 -14.61
C ASP A 62 2.71 3.32 -15.71
N ASN A 63 3.42 3.73 -16.76
CA ASN A 63 2.85 4.46 -17.90
C ASN A 63 2.02 3.60 -18.86
N SER A 64 1.58 2.40 -18.46
CA SER A 64 0.76 1.53 -19.32
C SER A 64 -0.67 2.03 -19.48
N LYS A 65 -1.18 2.82 -18.53
CA LYS A 65 -2.45 3.56 -18.59
C LYS A 65 -2.31 4.92 -17.88
N ASP A 66 -3.41 5.64 -17.68
CA ASP A 66 -3.42 6.99 -17.10
C ASP A 66 -3.13 6.97 -15.59
N TYR A 67 -3.66 5.96 -14.88
CA TYR A 67 -3.62 5.84 -13.43
C TYR A 67 -3.16 4.46 -12.96
N THR A 68 -2.61 4.42 -11.75
CA THR A 68 -2.44 3.21 -10.96
C THR A 68 -3.44 3.19 -9.80
N ASN A 69 -3.99 2.03 -9.47
CA ASN A 69 -4.97 1.88 -8.40
C ASN A 69 -4.89 0.50 -7.70
N SER A 70 -5.69 0.29 -6.66
CA SER A 70 -5.91 -1.01 -5.98
C SER A 70 -4.64 -1.61 -5.37
N LEU A 71 -4.04 -0.98 -4.36
CA LEU A 71 -2.73 -1.39 -3.83
C LEU A 71 -2.78 -2.45 -2.71
N GLY A 72 -2.39 -3.69 -3.01
CA GLY A 72 -2.15 -4.73 -2.00
C GLY A 72 -0.66 -5.07 -1.90
N TYR A 73 -0.02 -4.84 -0.74
CA TYR A 73 1.41 -5.13 -0.56
C TYR A 73 1.65 -6.42 0.22
N ASP A 74 2.40 -7.35 -0.37
CA ASP A 74 2.89 -8.55 0.28
C ASP A 74 4.29 -8.30 0.88
N PRO A 75 4.40 -8.14 2.21
CA PRO A 75 5.66 -7.87 2.87
C PRO A 75 6.56 -9.11 3.03
N TYR A 76 6.07 -10.32 2.72
CA TYR A 76 6.85 -11.55 2.89
C TYR A 76 7.57 -11.94 1.60
N ASN A 77 6.97 -11.64 0.45
CA ASN A 77 7.57 -11.91 -0.86
C ASN A 77 8.03 -10.64 -1.59
N HIS A 78 7.75 -9.47 -1.00
CA HIS A 78 8.05 -8.16 -1.56
C HIS A 78 7.42 -7.98 -2.94
N PHE A 79 6.09 -8.13 -2.99
CA PHE A 79 5.29 -7.87 -4.18
C PHE A 79 4.26 -6.78 -3.89
N LEU A 80 4.09 -5.87 -4.84
CA LEU A 80 2.93 -4.98 -4.87
C LEU A 80 1.98 -5.46 -5.96
N TYR A 81 0.77 -5.81 -5.56
CA TYR A 81 -0.34 -6.09 -6.45
C TYR A 81 -1.12 -4.80 -6.68
N TYR A 82 -1.44 -4.52 -7.93
CA TYR A 82 -2.12 -3.30 -8.32
C TYR A 82 -2.78 -3.46 -9.69
N ILE A 83 -3.60 -2.49 -10.07
CA ILE A 83 -4.12 -2.35 -11.43
C ILE A 83 -3.68 -1.02 -12.03
N SER A 84 -3.69 -0.96 -13.36
CA SER A 84 -3.62 0.31 -14.08
C SER A 84 -4.98 0.56 -14.72
N GLU A 85 -5.41 1.81 -14.80
CA GLU A 85 -6.71 2.20 -15.35
C GLU A 85 -6.64 3.49 -16.16
N ASN A 86 -7.66 3.71 -17.00
CA ASN A 86 -7.74 4.91 -17.82
C ASN A 86 -8.58 5.98 -17.11
N TYR A 87 -8.41 7.25 -17.50
CA TYR A 87 -9.27 8.33 -17.03
C TYR A 87 -10.76 8.08 -17.35
N SER A 88 -11.02 7.45 -18.49
CA SER A 88 -12.36 6.99 -18.84
C SER A 88 -12.49 5.51 -18.55
N ILE A 89 -13.53 5.16 -17.79
CA ILE A 89 -13.86 3.79 -17.41
C ILE A 89 -13.78 2.84 -18.61
N ASP A 90 -12.94 1.81 -18.47
CA ASP A 90 -12.75 0.74 -19.44
C ASP A 90 -13.34 -0.57 -18.90
N GLN A 91 -14.56 -0.86 -19.34
CA GLN A 91 -15.27 -2.09 -18.97
C GLN A 91 -14.54 -3.36 -19.40
N ASN A 92 -13.56 -3.29 -20.29
CA ASN A 92 -12.78 -4.44 -20.75
C ASN A 92 -11.44 -4.58 -20.02
N ASN A 93 -11.12 -3.67 -19.10
CA ASN A 93 -9.95 -3.84 -18.26
C ASN A 93 -10.21 -4.96 -17.25
N LYS A 94 -9.48 -6.06 -17.40
CA LYS A 94 -9.56 -7.26 -16.54
C LYS A 94 -8.20 -7.65 -15.97
N THR A 95 -7.21 -6.76 -16.10
CA THR A 95 -5.81 -7.09 -15.86
C THR A 95 -5.42 -6.78 -14.43
N LEU A 96 -4.83 -7.77 -13.76
CA LEU A 96 -4.15 -7.60 -12.47
C LEU A 96 -2.65 -7.62 -12.70
N LYS A 97 -1.93 -6.68 -12.07
CA LYS A 97 -0.48 -6.52 -12.22
C LYS A 97 0.24 -6.80 -10.92
N ARG A 98 1.54 -7.04 -11.06
CA ARG A 98 2.48 -7.24 -9.96
C ARG A 98 3.76 -6.48 -10.22
N TYR A 99 4.21 -5.71 -9.25
CA TYR A 99 5.57 -5.20 -9.17
C TYR A 99 6.39 -6.06 -8.23
N ASP A 100 7.50 -6.59 -8.73
CA ASP A 100 8.48 -7.34 -7.95
C ASP A 100 9.55 -6.38 -7.46
N TYR A 101 9.64 -6.20 -6.14
CA TYR A 101 10.64 -5.29 -5.58
C TYR A 101 12.04 -5.88 -5.59
N ASN A 102 12.20 -7.20 -5.64
CA ASN A 102 13.51 -7.82 -5.69
C ASN A 102 14.17 -7.56 -7.06
N THR A 103 13.38 -7.57 -8.14
CA THR A 103 13.86 -7.29 -9.51
C THR A 103 13.57 -5.87 -10.00
N GLU A 104 12.77 -5.10 -9.27
CA GLU A 104 12.31 -3.75 -9.61
C GLU A 104 11.58 -3.68 -10.96
N THR A 105 10.70 -4.66 -11.21
CA THR A 105 9.96 -4.76 -12.47
C THR A 105 8.46 -4.98 -12.30
N SER A 106 7.69 -4.23 -13.09
CA SER A 106 6.23 -4.43 -13.25
C SER A 106 5.93 -5.48 -14.32
N SER A 107 4.94 -6.34 -14.05
CA SER A 107 4.48 -7.39 -14.96
C SER A 107 2.97 -7.59 -14.86
N VAL A 108 2.38 -8.19 -15.89
CA VAL A 108 1.00 -8.68 -15.84
C VAL A 108 0.99 -10.00 -15.07
N LEU A 109 0.25 -10.04 -13.96
CA LEU A 109 0.06 -11.25 -13.15
C LEU A 109 -1.10 -12.09 -13.69
N VAL A 110 -2.23 -11.44 -13.98
CA VAL A 110 -3.41 -12.05 -14.59
C VAL A 110 -3.87 -11.16 -15.73
N ALA A 111 -3.89 -11.70 -16.94
CA ALA A 111 -4.35 -10.95 -18.11
C ALA A 111 -5.86 -10.70 -18.08
N ASP A 112 -6.63 -11.67 -17.58
CA ASP A 112 -8.08 -11.62 -17.48
C ASP A 112 -8.56 -12.36 -16.21
N ILE A 113 -8.99 -11.60 -15.19
CA ILE A 113 -9.52 -12.15 -13.93
C ILE A 113 -10.85 -12.89 -14.09
N THR A 114 -11.57 -12.70 -15.20
CA THR A 114 -12.84 -13.38 -15.47
C THR A 114 -12.64 -14.80 -16.02
N ALA A 115 -11.42 -15.11 -16.46
CA ALA A 115 -11.04 -16.44 -16.92
C ALA A 115 -10.69 -17.36 -15.73
N ALA A 116 -10.72 -18.67 -16.00
CA ALA A 116 -10.18 -19.64 -15.06
C ALA A 116 -8.67 -19.38 -14.82
N PRO A 117 -8.17 -19.56 -13.58
CA PRO A 117 -8.85 -20.21 -12.46
C PRO A 117 -9.70 -19.29 -11.58
N LEU A 118 -9.63 -17.96 -11.76
CA LEU A 118 -10.24 -17.01 -10.84
C LEU A 118 -11.74 -16.86 -11.04
N ASN A 119 -12.21 -16.79 -12.29
CA ASN A 119 -13.63 -16.63 -12.63
C ASN A 119 -14.32 -15.47 -11.87
N ILE A 120 -13.59 -14.39 -11.59
CA ILE A 120 -14.11 -13.22 -10.88
C ILE A 120 -14.95 -12.41 -11.86
N PRO A 121 -16.26 -12.24 -11.63
CA PRO A 121 -17.09 -11.40 -12.48
C PRO A 121 -16.67 -9.93 -12.31
N THR A 122 -16.82 -9.19 -13.38
CA THR A 122 -16.60 -7.74 -13.42
C THR A 122 -17.82 -7.09 -14.07
N PHE A 123 -18.04 -5.81 -13.76
CA PHE A 123 -19.25 -5.10 -14.17
C PHE A 123 -18.92 -3.93 -15.10
N SER A 124 -19.66 -2.84 -14.95
CA SER A 124 -19.58 -1.65 -15.81
C SER A 124 -18.28 -0.85 -15.64
N TYR A 125 -17.41 -1.25 -14.72
CA TYR A 125 -16.11 -0.66 -14.45
C TYR A 125 -14.93 -1.57 -14.78
N GLY A 126 -15.18 -2.81 -15.24
CA GLY A 126 -14.10 -3.78 -15.33
C GLY A 126 -13.53 -4.08 -13.94
N VAL A 127 -12.21 -4.01 -13.81
CA VAL A 127 -11.47 -4.10 -12.53
C VAL A 127 -11.11 -2.71 -11.96
N GLU A 128 -11.52 -1.63 -12.63
CA GLU A 128 -11.10 -0.26 -12.30
C GLU A 128 -11.80 0.28 -11.04
N SER A 129 -11.19 1.28 -10.40
CA SER A 129 -11.70 2.14 -9.32
C SER A 129 -11.93 1.50 -7.94
N ALA A 130 -11.60 0.22 -7.75
CA ALA A 130 -11.88 -0.50 -6.50
C ALA A 130 -10.64 -0.70 -5.62
N GLY A 131 -10.85 -0.91 -4.33
CA GLY A 131 -9.75 -1.10 -3.36
C GLY A 131 -9.04 -2.46 -3.41
N CYS A 132 -7.95 -2.59 -2.66
CA CYS A 132 -7.20 -3.83 -2.54
C CYS A 132 -6.42 -3.92 -1.23
N ALA A 133 -6.27 -5.13 -0.68
CA ALA A 133 -5.41 -5.40 0.47
C ALA A 133 -4.78 -6.79 0.36
N PHE A 134 -3.61 -7.00 0.93
CA PHE A 134 -2.97 -8.31 1.02
C PHE A 134 -2.82 -8.74 2.47
N TYR A 135 -3.42 -9.88 2.81
CA TYR A 135 -3.53 -10.34 4.20
C TYR A 135 -3.60 -11.87 4.26
N ASP A 136 -3.00 -12.47 5.28
CA ASP A 136 -3.03 -13.93 5.47
C ASP A 136 -2.58 -14.74 4.23
N GLY A 137 -1.59 -14.20 3.50
CA GLY A 137 -1.04 -14.82 2.29
C GLY A 137 -1.96 -14.81 1.07
N ALA A 138 -3.03 -14.03 1.09
CA ALA A 138 -3.97 -13.88 -0.03
C ALA A 138 -4.17 -12.41 -0.41
N LEU A 139 -4.48 -12.19 -1.68
CA LEU A 139 -4.85 -10.87 -2.18
C LEU A 139 -6.37 -10.70 -2.09
N TYR A 140 -6.84 -9.64 -1.49
CA TYR A 140 -8.24 -9.25 -1.43
C TYR A 140 -8.45 -8.12 -2.41
N LEU A 141 -9.21 -8.37 -3.48
CA LEU A 141 -9.44 -7.43 -4.57
C LEU A 141 -10.90 -7.00 -4.59
N GLY A 142 -11.13 -5.69 -4.51
CA GLY A 142 -12.44 -5.09 -4.70
C GLY A 142 -12.86 -5.12 -6.17
N ILE A 143 -14.16 -5.24 -6.42
CA ILE A 143 -14.79 -5.06 -7.73
C ILE A 143 -15.94 -4.08 -7.55
N GLU A 144 -15.88 -2.98 -8.30
CA GLU A 144 -16.87 -1.92 -8.29
C GLU A 144 -18.24 -2.43 -8.75
N GLY A 145 -19.25 -2.17 -7.92
CA GLY A 145 -20.63 -2.50 -8.19
C GLY A 145 -21.29 -1.53 -9.16
N GLY A 146 -22.57 -1.25 -8.93
CA GLY A 146 -23.26 -0.16 -9.62
C GLY A 146 -24.70 -0.49 -9.98
N THR A 147 -25.15 -0.03 -11.14
CA THR A 147 -26.54 -0.17 -11.58
C THR A 147 -26.61 -0.87 -12.94
N GLU A 148 -27.57 -1.78 -13.11
CA GLU A 148 -27.84 -2.47 -14.36
C GLU A 148 -29.30 -2.34 -14.77
N GLY A 149 -29.55 -2.15 -16.07
CA GLY A 149 -30.88 -2.19 -16.66
C GLY A 149 -31.34 -0.86 -17.24
N SER A 150 -32.62 -0.79 -17.61
CA SER A 150 -33.28 0.43 -18.09
C SER A 150 -34.09 1.08 -16.97
N ASN A 151 -34.44 2.35 -17.10
CA ASN A 151 -35.14 3.14 -16.07
C ASN A 151 -36.36 2.46 -15.40
N SER A 152 -37.05 1.53 -16.08
CA SER A 152 -38.19 0.80 -15.54
C SER A 152 -37.85 -0.51 -14.82
N ASN A 153 -36.61 -0.99 -14.89
CA ASN A 153 -36.11 -2.24 -14.30
C ASN A 153 -34.64 -2.10 -13.83
N LEU A 154 -34.29 -0.94 -13.27
CA LEU A 154 -32.96 -0.71 -12.70
C LEU A 154 -32.74 -1.67 -11.51
N ARG A 155 -31.59 -2.34 -11.51
CA ARG A 155 -31.15 -3.26 -10.47
C ARG A 155 -29.82 -2.79 -9.92
N THR A 156 -29.62 -2.99 -8.63
CA THR A 156 -28.32 -2.81 -8.00
C THR A 156 -27.44 -4.02 -8.27
N ARG A 157 -26.18 -3.76 -8.58
CA ARG A 157 -25.08 -4.73 -8.51
C ARG A 157 -24.28 -4.41 -7.26
N GLU A 158 -23.98 -5.45 -6.51
CA GLU A 158 -23.17 -5.35 -5.29
C GLU A 158 -21.74 -4.94 -5.65
N THR A 159 -21.15 -4.15 -4.77
CA THR A 159 -19.71 -3.97 -4.67
C THR A 159 -19.16 -5.15 -3.86
N ILE A 160 -18.10 -5.81 -4.35
CA ILE A 160 -17.68 -7.15 -3.88
C ILE A 160 -16.18 -7.18 -3.59
N ILE A 161 -15.77 -7.87 -2.53
CA ILE A 161 -14.34 -8.21 -2.30
C ILE A 161 -14.14 -9.70 -2.56
N TRP A 162 -13.14 -10.02 -3.39
CA TRP A 162 -12.71 -11.37 -3.71
C TRP A 162 -11.34 -11.65 -3.09
N ARG A 163 -11.24 -12.73 -2.31
CA ARG A 163 -9.97 -13.30 -1.84
C ARG A 163 -9.39 -14.21 -2.92
N ILE A 164 -8.20 -13.89 -3.39
CA ILE A 164 -7.41 -14.64 -4.39
C ILE A 164 -6.28 -15.37 -3.67
N ASP A 165 -6.28 -16.69 -3.80
CA ASP A 165 -5.25 -17.57 -3.26
C ASP A 165 -4.11 -17.78 -4.25
N PHE A 166 -2.90 -17.99 -3.72
CA PHE A 166 -1.69 -18.24 -4.49
C PHE A 166 -1.11 -19.64 -4.24
N ASP A 167 -0.44 -20.20 -5.24
CA ASP A 167 0.43 -21.36 -5.05
C ASP A 167 1.80 -20.96 -4.47
N ALA A 168 2.64 -21.96 -4.19
CA ALA A 168 4.00 -21.75 -3.68
C ALA A 168 4.95 -21.04 -4.66
N SER A 169 4.55 -20.87 -5.93
CA SER A 169 5.28 -20.08 -6.94
C SER A 169 4.63 -18.71 -7.17
N TYR A 170 3.70 -18.31 -6.29
CA TYR A 170 3.00 -17.04 -6.33
C TYR A 170 2.16 -16.84 -7.59
N ASN A 171 1.62 -17.92 -8.14
CA ASN A 171 0.59 -17.87 -9.19
C ASN A 171 -0.81 -17.92 -8.57
N PRO A 172 -1.77 -17.11 -9.03
CA PRO A 172 -3.16 -17.18 -8.58
C PRO A 172 -3.80 -18.53 -8.94
N ILE A 173 -4.47 -19.18 -7.99
CA ILE A 173 -5.05 -20.52 -8.17
C ILE A 173 -6.55 -20.63 -7.91
N SER A 174 -7.14 -19.71 -7.16
CA SER A 174 -8.58 -19.66 -6.92
C SER A 174 -9.00 -18.29 -6.43
N ALA A 175 -10.29 -17.98 -6.54
CA ALA A 175 -10.90 -16.82 -5.92
C ALA A 175 -12.18 -17.20 -5.18
N VAL A 176 -12.44 -16.56 -4.04
CA VAL A 176 -13.69 -16.68 -3.29
C VAL A 176 -14.20 -15.30 -2.90
N GLN A 177 -15.49 -15.04 -3.07
CA GLN A 177 -16.13 -13.84 -2.56
C GLN A 177 -16.10 -13.87 -1.02
N VAL A 178 -15.74 -12.77 -0.36
CA VAL A 178 -15.68 -12.68 1.12
C VAL A 178 -16.54 -11.56 1.71
N PHE A 179 -16.87 -10.56 0.91
CA PHE A 179 -17.72 -9.43 1.28
C PHE A 179 -18.52 -8.97 0.07
N ALA A 180 -19.75 -8.54 0.31
CA ALA A 180 -20.55 -7.83 -0.67
C ALA A 180 -21.51 -6.85 0.02
N THR A 181 -21.77 -5.71 -0.63
CA THR A 181 -22.79 -4.75 -0.21
C THR A 181 -23.40 -4.08 -1.44
N ASP A 182 -24.66 -3.67 -1.35
CA ASP A 182 -25.33 -2.94 -2.42
C ASP A 182 -24.59 -1.63 -2.73
N ALA A 183 -24.30 -1.37 -4.01
CA ALA A 183 -23.68 -0.11 -4.45
C ALA A 183 -24.68 1.07 -4.47
N ALA A 184 -25.97 0.78 -4.68
CA ALA A 184 -27.01 1.81 -4.84
C ALA A 184 -28.38 1.34 -4.35
N THR A 185 -29.28 2.27 -4.08
CA THR A 185 -30.65 1.94 -3.64
C THR A 185 -31.54 1.67 -4.85
N ASN A 186 -32.13 0.48 -4.95
CA ASN A 186 -33.08 0.10 -6.03
C ASN A 186 -32.57 0.41 -7.46
N GLY A 187 -31.26 0.24 -7.69
CA GLY A 187 -30.62 0.55 -8.97
C GLY A 187 -30.61 2.04 -9.35
N SER A 188 -30.90 2.96 -8.44
CA SER A 188 -30.85 4.40 -8.71
C SER A 188 -29.44 4.95 -8.53
N SER A 189 -28.82 5.46 -9.60
CA SER A 189 -27.51 6.13 -9.54
C SER A 189 -27.51 7.45 -8.76
N SER A 190 -28.68 7.96 -8.38
CA SER A 190 -28.82 9.15 -7.54
C SER A 190 -28.74 8.88 -6.04
N GLN A 191 -28.69 7.61 -5.62
CA GLN A 191 -28.56 7.19 -4.23
C GLN A 191 -27.50 6.09 -4.09
N SER A 192 -26.24 6.52 -4.04
CA SER A 192 -25.12 5.63 -3.73
C SER A 192 -25.22 5.16 -2.29
N LEU A 193 -25.11 3.84 -2.09
CA LEU A 193 -25.02 3.19 -0.78
C LEU A 193 -23.58 2.79 -0.45
N HIS A 194 -22.76 2.57 -1.48
CA HIS A 194 -21.35 2.30 -1.37
C HIS A 194 -20.62 2.89 -2.60
N ASP A 195 -19.41 3.40 -2.37
CA ASP A 195 -18.43 3.89 -3.37
C ASP A 195 -17.06 3.67 -2.72
N TRP A 196 -16.05 3.21 -3.45
CA TRP A 196 -14.77 2.87 -2.83
C TRP A 196 -14.04 4.11 -2.30
N GLY A 197 -13.73 4.07 -1.01
CA GLY A 197 -12.64 4.78 -0.36
C GLY A 197 -11.58 3.78 0.13
N ASP A 198 -11.40 2.71 -0.64
CA ASP A 198 -10.52 1.59 -0.32
C ASP A 198 -10.92 0.78 0.94
N PHE A 199 -10.19 -0.31 1.19
CA PHE A 199 -10.32 -1.10 2.40
C PHE A 199 -8.97 -1.68 2.83
N ILE A 200 -8.83 -1.91 4.13
CA ILE A 200 -7.64 -2.54 4.72
C ILE A 200 -8.08 -3.68 5.63
N ILE A 201 -7.23 -4.70 5.77
CA ILE A 201 -7.56 -5.87 6.59
C ILE A 201 -6.62 -5.93 7.79
N LYS A 202 -7.19 -5.93 8.99
CA LYS A 202 -6.44 -6.00 10.24
C LYS A 202 -7.12 -7.01 11.15
N ASN A 203 -6.36 -8.00 11.62
CA ASN A 203 -6.81 -8.92 12.67
C ASN A 203 -8.11 -9.67 12.33
N GLY A 204 -8.28 -10.04 11.06
CA GLY A 204 -9.47 -10.76 10.58
C GLY A 204 -10.70 -9.86 10.40
N GLU A 205 -10.52 -8.54 10.37
CA GLU A 205 -11.57 -7.57 10.13
C GLU A 205 -11.21 -6.71 8.91
N ILE A 206 -12.15 -6.61 7.96
CA ILE A 206 -12.11 -5.62 6.88
C ILE A 206 -12.57 -4.29 7.47
N TYR A 207 -11.75 -3.27 7.28
CA TYR A 207 -12.09 -1.87 7.51
C TYR A 207 -12.36 -1.23 6.15
N ASP A 208 -13.63 -1.25 5.75
CA ASP A 208 -14.12 -0.73 4.47
C ASP A 208 -14.48 0.75 4.62
N PHE A 209 -13.79 1.60 3.87
CA PHE A 209 -14.03 3.02 3.87
C PHE A 209 -14.86 3.33 2.64
N SER A 210 -16.16 3.55 2.81
CA SER A 210 -17.06 3.92 1.74
C SER A 210 -17.09 5.44 1.58
N THR A 211 -16.79 5.95 0.39
CA THR A 211 -16.90 7.37 0.01
C THR A 211 -18.22 7.69 -0.67
N ALA A 212 -19.25 6.85 -0.45
CA ALA A 212 -20.58 6.98 -1.03
C ALA A 212 -21.13 8.40 -0.90
N ARG A 213 -21.63 8.93 -2.02
CA ARG A 213 -22.12 10.30 -2.11
C ARG A 213 -23.27 10.44 -3.07
N ASN A 214 -24.14 11.41 -2.80
CA ASN A 214 -25.24 11.79 -3.68
C ASN A 214 -24.92 13.15 -4.31
N GLY A 215 -24.39 13.11 -5.53
CA GLY A 215 -23.77 14.29 -6.13
C GLY A 215 -22.49 14.67 -5.38
N SER A 216 -22.46 15.86 -4.78
CA SER A 216 -21.34 16.33 -3.95
C SER A 216 -21.56 16.14 -2.45
N ASP A 217 -22.67 15.50 -2.04
CA ASP A 217 -23.02 15.29 -0.63
C ASP A 217 -22.53 13.90 -0.16
N TYR A 218 -21.56 13.91 0.74
CA TYR A 218 -20.97 12.69 1.33
C TYR A 218 -21.74 12.16 2.54
N SER A 219 -22.99 12.58 2.80
CA SER A 219 -23.78 12.11 3.95
C SER A 219 -24.01 10.59 3.99
N ASN A 220 -23.82 9.90 2.86
CA ASN A 220 -23.94 8.44 2.74
C ASN A 220 -22.61 7.71 2.94
N SER A 221 -21.50 8.42 3.07
CA SER A 221 -20.18 7.84 3.32
C SER A 221 -20.17 7.16 4.69
N THR A 222 -19.54 5.98 4.76
CA THR A 222 -19.48 5.16 5.96
C THR A 222 -18.13 4.50 6.15
N MET A 223 -17.76 4.22 7.39
CA MET A 223 -16.72 3.23 7.71
C MET A 223 -17.40 1.97 8.22
N ILE A 224 -17.19 0.86 7.53
CA ILE A 224 -17.80 -0.44 7.82
C ILE A 224 -16.71 -1.37 8.33
N HIS A 225 -16.98 -2.01 9.46
CA HIS A 225 -16.10 -3.01 10.05
C HIS A 225 -16.75 -4.38 9.84
N TYR A 226 -16.12 -5.23 9.05
CA TYR A 226 -16.66 -6.54 8.70
C TYR A 226 -15.72 -7.65 9.13
N ASN A 227 -16.22 -8.51 10.00
CA ASN A 227 -15.46 -9.57 10.62
C ASN A 227 -15.44 -10.79 9.70
N LEU A 228 -14.27 -11.09 9.12
CA LEU A 228 -14.08 -12.20 8.21
C LEU A 228 -14.30 -13.57 8.88
N GLN A 229 -14.09 -13.66 10.20
CA GLN A 229 -14.28 -14.90 10.95
C GLN A 229 -15.75 -15.26 11.13
N THR A 230 -16.58 -14.26 11.43
CA THR A 230 -18.00 -14.46 11.76
C THR A 230 -18.94 -14.15 10.61
N GLY A 231 -18.48 -13.41 9.61
CA GLY A 231 -19.31 -12.84 8.54
C GLY A 231 -20.21 -11.70 9.01
N ASN A 232 -19.97 -11.15 10.20
CA ASN A 232 -20.79 -10.08 10.76
C ASN A 232 -20.23 -8.70 10.41
N ARG A 233 -21.13 -7.73 10.28
CA ARG A 233 -20.80 -6.32 10.31
C ARG A 233 -20.75 -5.87 11.78
N ASP A 234 -19.55 -5.78 12.34
CA ASP A 234 -19.34 -5.49 13.76
C ASP A 234 -19.56 -4.01 14.09
N ALA A 235 -19.28 -3.11 13.13
CA ALA A 235 -19.58 -1.69 13.27
C ALA A 235 -19.94 -1.00 11.94
N THR A 236 -20.65 0.11 12.04
CA THR A 236 -20.89 1.04 10.93
C THR A 236 -20.92 2.47 11.49
N TYR A 237 -20.03 3.31 10.98
CA TYR A 237 -19.95 4.71 11.35
C TYR A 237 -20.31 5.57 10.15
N TYR A 238 -21.27 6.48 10.33
CA TYR A 238 -21.78 7.33 9.26
C TYR A 238 -21.08 8.69 9.28
N ASN A 239 -20.84 9.24 8.09
CA ASN A 239 -20.35 10.59 7.94
C ASN A 239 -21.31 11.59 8.64
N PRO A 240 -20.83 12.41 9.59
CA PRO A 240 -21.67 13.36 10.31
C PRO A 240 -22.12 14.56 9.46
N GLY A 241 -21.67 14.70 8.20
CA GLY A 241 -22.01 15.83 7.34
C GLY A 241 -21.85 15.56 5.84
N SER A 242 -21.84 16.64 5.05
CA SER A 242 -21.84 16.57 3.59
C SER A 242 -20.47 16.67 2.94
N SER A 243 -19.42 16.94 3.72
CA SER A 243 -18.04 17.00 3.23
C SER A 243 -17.38 15.62 3.27
N PRO A 244 -16.38 15.33 2.42
CA PRO A 244 -15.60 14.10 2.52
C PRO A 244 -15.09 13.88 3.95
N TRP A 245 -15.32 12.68 4.52
CA TRP A 245 -15.10 12.42 5.94
C TRP A 245 -14.11 11.31 6.26
N ASN A 246 -14.18 10.18 5.56
CA ASN A 246 -13.13 9.16 5.57
C ASN A 246 -12.16 9.47 4.41
N GLY A 247 -12.52 9.20 3.16
CA GLY A 247 -11.57 9.15 2.06
C GLY A 247 -11.05 7.74 1.89
N GLN A 248 -9.82 7.64 1.40
CA GLN A 248 -9.11 6.41 1.05
C GLN A 248 -8.44 5.80 2.29
N ALA A 249 -8.31 4.48 2.37
CA ALA A 249 -7.80 3.76 3.54
C ALA A 249 -6.31 3.38 3.43
N ALA A 250 -5.57 3.42 4.54
CA ALA A 250 -4.19 2.93 4.61
C ALA A 250 -3.83 2.45 6.03
N MET A 251 -2.75 1.67 6.17
CA MET A 251 -2.30 1.15 7.46
C MET A 251 -0.77 1.22 7.62
N THR A 252 -0.28 1.51 8.82
CA THR A 252 1.17 1.42 9.16
C THR A 252 1.55 0.09 9.79
N TRP A 253 2.85 -0.19 9.94
CA TRP A 253 3.32 -1.46 10.51
C TRP A 253 2.81 -1.65 11.94
N ALA A 254 2.71 -0.54 12.70
CA ALA A 254 2.09 -0.52 14.01
C ALA A 254 0.57 -0.83 14.01
N GLN A 255 -0.03 -1.09 12.86
CA GLN A 255 -1.47 -1.29 12.60
C GLN A 255 -2.33 -0.10 13.01
N GLU A 256 -1.77 1.09 12.90
CA GLU A 256 -2.56 2.31 12.99
C GLU A 256 -3.24 2.55 11.64
N LEU A 257 -4.55 2.80 11.68
CA LEU A 257 -5.34 3.02 10.47
C LEU A 257 -5.34 4.50 10.11
N TYR A 258 -5.23 4.80 8.84
CA TYR A 258 -5.21 6.15 8.29
C TYR A 258 -6.28 6.30 7.24
N PHE A 259 -6.80 7.51 7.15
CA PHE A 259 -7.57 7.98 6.00
C PHE A 259 -6.75 9.01 5.25
N PHE A 260 -6.95 9.11 3.95
CA PHE A 260 -6.41 10.20 3.16
C PHE A 260 -7.35 10.64 2.05
N ARG A 261 -7.28 11.91 1.68
CA ARG A 261 -8.21 12.50 0.71
C ARG A 261 -7.68 13.81 0.16
N ALA A 262 -8.29 14.27 -0.93
CA ALA A 262 -8.11 15.63 -1.41
C ALA A 262 -8.45 16.65 -0.31
N SER A 263 -7.61 17.68 -0.19
CA SER A 263 -7.87 18.86 0.63
C SER A 263 -8.34 20.03 -0.23
N SER A 264 -8.68 21.16 0.38
CA SER A 264 -8.97 22.38 -0.38
C SER A 264 -7.72 22.86 -1.13
N GLY A 265 -7.71 22.74 -2.47
CA GLY A 265 -6.59 23.15 -3.32
C GLY A 265 -5.99 21.99 -4.12
N SER A 266 -4.70 22.05 -4.41
CA SER A 266 -3.97 21.02 -5.20
C SER A 266 -3.28 19.96 -4.35
N ASN A 267 -3.54 19.93 -3.04
CA ASN A 267 -2.88 19.02 -2.10
C ASN A 267 -3.87 17.97 -1.57
N SER A 268 -3.32 16.84 -1.15
CA SER A 268 -4.06 15.83 -0.38
C SER A 268 -3.55 15.79 1.05
N VAL A 269 -4.38 15.27 1.94
CA VAL A 269 -4.14 15.21 3.37
C VAL A 269 -4.33 13.80 3.89
N ILE A 270 -3.59 13.48 4.93
CA ILE A 270 -3.63 12.21 5.67
C ILE A 270 -4.05 12.49 7.11
N GLY A 271 -4.79 11.58 7.72
CA GLY A 271 -5.17 11.65 9.14
C GLY A 271 -5.41 10.27 9.71
N LYS A 272 -5.32 10.15 11.03
CA LYS A 272 -5.51 8.86 11.70
C LYS A 272 -6.99 8.54 11.90
N TYR A 273 -7.38 7.31 11.65
CA TYR A 273 -8.68 6.77 12.04
C TYR A 273 -8.55 6.03 13.38
N ASP A 274 -9.47 6.29 14.32
CA ASP A 274 -9.40 5.75 15.68
C ASP A 274 -10.09 4.38 15.85
N GLU A 275 -10.59 3.79 14.76
CA GLU A 275 -11.32 2.52 14.75
C GLU A 275 -12.68 2.58 15.48
N ALA A 276 -13.12 3.78 15.87
CA ALA A 276 -14.35 4.04 16.61
C ALA A 276 -15.18 5.15 15.95
N GLY A 277 -15.03 5.32 14.63
CA GLY A 277 -15.77 6.30 13.86
C GLY A 277 -15.29 7.73 14.04
N ASN A 278 -14.03 8.01 14.43
CA ASN A 278 -13.50 9.37 14.45
C ASN A 278 -12.23 9.50 13.59
N CYS A 279 -12.20 10.59 12.82
CA CYS A 279 -11.07 11.00 12.00
C CYS A 279 -10.27 12.10 12.73
N GLY A 280 -8.99 11.84 12.94
CA GLY A 280 -8.06 12.76 13.61
C GLY A 280 -7.68 13.99 12.79
N ALA A 281 -6.83 14.82 13.38
CA ALA A 281 -6.25 15.98 12.70
C ALA A 281 -5.43 15.54 11.48
N THR A 282 -5.43 16.39 10.45
CA THR A 282 -4.81 16.06 9.16
C THR A 282 -3.46 16.73 8.94
N THR A 283 -2.56 16.02 8.29
CA THR A 283 -1.26 16.49 7.81
C THR A 283 -1.29 16.59 6.28
N THR A 284 -0.69 17.63 5.71
CA THR A 284 -0.62 17.81 4.24
C THR A 284 0.45 16.91 3.64
N ILE A 285 0.13 16.25 2.53
CA ILE A 285 1.09 15.46 1.76
C ILE A 285 2.00 16.40 0.97
N ASN A 286 3.32 16.22 1.11
CA ASN A 286 4.35 16.99 0.41
C ASN A 286 5.27 16.04 -0.38
N VAL A 287 5.29 16.19 -1.70
CA VAL A 287 6.19 15.39 -2.54
C VAL A 287 7.62 15.92 -2.44
N LEU A 288 8.51 15.07 -1.94
CA LEU A 288 9.96 15.35 -1.86
C LEU A 288 10.72 14.83 -3.07
N ALA A 289 10.21 13.78 -3.71
CA ALA A 289 10.81 13.16 -4.89
C ALA A 289 9.72 12.57 -5.80
N GLY A 290 9.86 12.76 -7.12
CA GLY A 290 8.89 12.34 -8.13
C GLY A 290 8.11 13.52 -8.74
N PRO A 291 7.16 13.24 -9.65
CA PRO A 291 6.22 14.21 -10.19
C PRO A 291 5.44 14.96 -9.10
N SER A 292 5.00 16.19 -9.38
CA SER A 292 4.14 16.92 -8.45
C SER A 292 2.82 16.19 -8.21
N TRP A 293 2.31 16.25 -6.98
CA TRP A 293 1.00 15.70 -6.65
C TRP A 293 -0.07 16.43 -7.51
N PRO A 294 -0.83 15.73 -8.36
CA PRO A 294 -1.75 16.37 -9.31
C PRO A 294 -3.00 16.96 -8.64
N GLY A 295 -3.21 16.70 -7.35
CA GLY A 295 -4.50 16.80 -6.68
C GLY A 295 -5.24 15.45 -6.76
N GLY A 296 -6.19 15.21 -5.86
CA GLY A 296 -6.89 13.93 -5.79
C GLY A 296 -6.19 12.88 -4.91
N SER A 297 -6.85 11.74 -4.76
CA SER A 297 -6.41 10.63 -3.90
C SER A 297 -7.01 9.34 -4.45
N GLY A 298 -6.16 8.53 -5.09
CA GLY A 298 -6.48 7.16 -5.45
C GLY A 298 -6.26 6.23 -4.25
N ASP A 299 -5.92 4.98 -4.49
CA ASP A 299 -5.91 3.96 -3.43
C ASP A 299 -4.66 3.97 -2.55
N GLY A 300 -4.83 3.47 -1.33
CA GLY A 300 -3.78 3.31 -0.32
C GLY A 300 -3.43 1.83 -0.17
N SER A 301 -2.44 1.53 0.67
CA SER A 301 -2.04 0.13 0.87
C SER A 301 -1.96 -0.28 2.32
N ASP A 302 -1.79 -1.59 2.47
CA ASP A 302 -1.18 -2.23 3.63
C ASP A 302 0.18 -1.59 3.99
N PRO A 303 0.73 -1.86 5.19
CA PRO A 303 1.99 -1.28 5.61
C PRO A 303 3.13 -1.65 4.69
N PHE A 304 4.00 -0.68 4.42
CA PHE A 304 5.15 -0.84 3.54
C PHE A 304 6.44 -0.49 4.28
N ARG A 305 7.51 -1.24 3.99
CA ARG A 305 8.88 -0.89 4.39
C ARG A 305 9.72 -0.71 3.14
N PRO A 306 10.24 0.50 2.86
CA PRO A 306 11.13 0.68 1.73
C PRO A 306 12.46 -0.04 1.94
N LYS A 307 13.10 -0.39 0.82
CA LYS A 307 14.50 -0.78 0.80
C LYS A 307 15.36 0.32 1.42
N CYS A 308 16.41 -0.12 2.11
CA CYS A 308 17.36 0.74 2.81
C CYS A 308 18.78 0.40 2.34
N ASP A 309 19.72 1.27 2.71
CA ASP A 309 21.14 1.00 2.66
C ASP A 309 21.59 0.60 4.07
N PHE A 310 22.22 -0.56 4.21
CA PHE A 310 22.59 -1.14 5.50
C PHE A 310 23.97 -0.76 5.99
N GLY A 311 24.77 -0.04 5.20
CA GLY A 311 26.12 0.42 5.55
C GLY A 311 27.13 -0.69 5.89
N ASP A 312 28.37 -0.50 5.42
CA ASP A 312 29.46 -1.47 5.54
C ASP A 312 30.09 -1.67 6.94
N ALA A 313 29.42 -1.22 8.00
CA ALA A 313 29.99 -1.30 9.35
C ALA A 313 30.11 -2.77 9.82
N PRO A 314 31.27 -3.19 10.37
CA PRO A 314 31.44 -4.53 10.91
C PRO A 314 30.36 -4.84 11.95
N ALA A 315 29.98 -6.12 12.09
CA ALA A 315 28.92 -6.54 13.03
C ALA A 315 29.14 -6.11 14.50
N SER A 316 30.37 -5.77 14.91
CA SER A 316 30.67 -5.21 16.23
C SER A 316 30.25 -3.74 16.40
N TYR A 317 30.06 -3.01 15.30
CA TYR A 317 29.65 -1.60 15.25
C TYR A 317 28.25 -1.41 14.67
N ASP A 318 27.85 -2.30 13.75
CA ASP A 318 26.49 -2.39 13.22
C ASP A 318 25.93 -3.79 13.44
N PRO A 319 25.57 -4.13 14.69
CA PRO A 319 25.00 -5.43 15.01
C PRO A 319 23.68 -5.61 14.27
N TYR A 320 23.63 -6.64 13.42
CA TYR A 320 22.43 -7.07 12.76
C TYR A 320 21.80 -8.25 13.49
N SER A 321 20.53 -8.12 13.88
CA SER A 321 19.73 -9.24 14.36
C SER A 321 18.87 -9.77 13.22
N ASN A 322 18.80 -11.09 13.04
CA ASN A 322 17.83 -11.73 12.15
C ASN A 322 16.60 -12.18 12.99
N PRO A 323 15.37 -11.77 12.62
CA PRO A 323 15.01 -10.90 11.50
C PRO A 323 15.39 -9.44 11.73
N ALA A 324 15.61 -8.74 10.60
CA ALA A 324 16.19 -7.41 10.45
C ALA A 324 15.42 -6.34 11.25
N THR A 325 15.65 -6.26 12.56
CA THR A 325 14.94 -5.29 13.42
C THR A 325 15.86 -4.24 14.02
N GLN A 326 17.18 -4.45 13.92
CA GLN A 326 18.21 -3.49 14.31
C GLN A 326 19.39 -3.57 13.36
N SER A 327 19.82 -2.41 12.89
CA SER A 327 21.09 -2.19 12.21
C SER A 327 21.41 -0.70 12.39
N PRO A 328 22.17 -0.29 13.43
CA PRO A 328 22.53 1.11 13.67
C PRO A 328 23.07 1.93 12.49
N ALA A 329 23.66 1.28 11.47
CA ALA A 329 24.16 1.95 10.27
C ALA A 329 23.13 2.03 9.13
N VAL A 330 21.94 1.43 9.29
CA VAL A 330 20.90 1.51 8.27
C VAL A 330 20.42 2.94 8.11
N HIS A 331 20.26 3.35 6.87
CA HIS A 331 19.72 4.64 6.55
C HIS A 331 18.75 4.54 5.37
N GLU A 332 17.69 5.33 5.47
CA GLU A 332 16.75 5.50 4.38
C GLU A 332 17.45 6.26 3.24
N ARG A 333 17.03 5.98 2.00
CA ARG A 333 17.44 6.73 0.81
C ARG A 333 17.39 8.24 1.05
N SER A 334 18.57 8.84 1.04
CA SER A 334 18.71 10.28 0.92
C SER A 334 19.20 10.64 -0.48
N ASP A 335 18.35 11.29 -1.26
CA ASP A 335 18.76 11.83 -2.57
C ASP A 335 19.79 12.97 -2.44
N ASN A 336 20.07 13.42 -1.22
CA ASN A 336 20.92 14.58 -0.93
C ASN A 336 22.27 14.21 -0.32
N ILE A 337 22.44 13.02 0.28
CA ILE A 337 23.73 12.59 0.83
C ILE A 337 23.88 11.08 0.77
N ARG A 338 25.02 10.58 0.26
CA ARG A 338 25.38 9.15 0.30
C ARG A 338 26.88 8.91 0.23
N LEU A 339 27.32 7.73 0.66
CA LEU A 339 28.66 7.22 0.44
C LEU A 339 28.72 6.52 -0.93
N GLY A 340 29.83 6.71 -1.66
CA GLY A 340 30.01 6.13 -2.98
C GLY A 340 29.20 6.81 -4.11
N ASN A 341 29.33 6.23 -5.32
CA ASN A 341 28.63 6.72 -6.51
C ASN A 341 27.26 6.05 -6.70
N THR A 342 27.06 4.87 -6.12
CA THR A 342 25.84 4.08 -6.14
C THR A 342 25.18 4.12 -4.77
N TRP A 343 23.93 3.68 -4.71
CA TRP A 343 23.19 3.47 -3.48
C TRP A 343 22.68 2.04 -3.53
N ASP A 344 22.82 1.32 -2.44
CA ASP A 344 22.43 -0.08 -2.37
C ASP A 344 21.01 -0.20 -1.82
N ASN A 345 20.16 -0.81 -2.64
CA ASN A 345 18.73 -0.96 -2.42
C ASN A 345 18.47 -2.36 -1.85
N GLU A 346 18.37 -2.48 -0.53
CA GLU A 346 18.25 -3.78 0.14
C GLU A 346 17.06 -3.85 1.10
N PHE A 347 16.46 -5.04 1.23
CA PHE A 347 15.48 -5.30 2.29
C PHE A 347 16.13 -5.85 3.56
N ASP A 348 17.30 -6.48 3.43
CA ASP A 348 18.02 -7.18 4.50
C ASP A 348 19.53 -6.96 4.32
N LYS A 349 20.26 -6.83 5.44
CA LYS A 349 21.72 -6.67 5.42
C LYS A 349 22.40 -7.90 4.82
N ARG A 350 23.26 -7.68 3.81
CA ARG A 350 24.15 -8.72 3.26
C ARG A 350 25.39 -8.93 4.16
N GLY A 351 26.08 -10.07 4.04
CA GLY A 351 27.42 -10.25 4.64
C GLY A 351 27.52 -10.48 6.16
N THR A 352 26.43 -10.74 6.90
CA THR A 352 26.42 -10.87 8.38
C THR A 352 27.29 -12.00 8.96
N SER A 353 27.84 -12.88 8.13
CA SER A 353 28.71 -13.99 8.52
C SER A 353 30.21 -13.71 8.38
N GLY A 354 30.60 -12.46 8.08
CA GLY A 354 31.93 -11.95 8.39
C GLY A 354 32.98 -12.02 7.29
N ASN A 355 32.61 -12.15 6.02
CA ASN A 355 33.52 -11.89 4.91
C ASN A 355 32.74 -11.15 3.81
N ASP A 356 33.11 -9.88 3.60
CA ASP A 356 32.64 -8.96 2.55
C ASP A 356 31.19 -8.46 2.65
N ASP A 357 31.07 -7.27 3.25
CA ASP A 357 30.24 -6.20 2.69
C ASP A 357 31.03 -5.63 1.50
N ILE A 358 30.52 -5.76 0.28
CA ILE A 358 31.24 -5.41 -0.97
C ILE A 358 30.67 -4.13 -1.62
N ASP A 359 29.74 -3.48 -0.94
CA ASP A 359 28.63 -2.83 -1.61
C ASP A 359 28.74 -1.28 -1.71
N ASP A 360 29.51 -0.58 -0.86
CA ASP A 360 29.59 0.90 -0.94
C ASP A 360 30.81 1.46 -1.69
N GLY A 361 31.49 0.64 -2.49
CA GLY A 361 32.59 1.10 -3.36
C GLY A 361 33.84 1.59 -2.61
N LEU A 362 33.96 1.31 -1.31
CA LEU A 362 35.22 1.41 -0.59
C LEU A 362 36.06 0.19 -0.94
N ALA A 363 36.96 0.35 -1.92
CA ALA A 363 37.79 -0.75 -2.42
C ALA A 363 38.59 -1.48 -1.32
N TYR A 364 38.81 -0.85 -0.16
CA TYR A 364 39.43 -1.43 1.04
C TYR A 364 39.34 -0.46 2.24
N ALA A 365 39.02 -0.98 3.43
CA ALA A 365 39.36 -0.31 4.69
C ALA A 365 40.84 -0.56 5.02
N GLN A 366 41.74 0.34 4.64
CA GLN A 366 43.16 0.21 5.00
C GLN A 366 43.43 0.81 6.37
N ILE A 367 43.62 0.00 7.42
CA ILE A 367 44.40 0.40 8.61
C ILE A 367 45.10 -0.85 9.17
N LEU A 368 46.42 -1.04 9.03
CA LEU A 368 47.48 -0.29 9.70
C LEU A 368 48.71 -0.06 8.79
N SER A 369 49.25 1.17 8.77
CA SER A 369 50.68 1.35 8.52
C SER A 369 51.41 1.26 9.87
N PRO A 370 52.21 0.20 10.14
CA PRO A 370 52.94 0.06 11.39
C PRO A 370 54.01 1.16 11.62
N LEU A 371 54.20 2.08 10.67
CA LEU A 371 55.26 3.09 10.69
C LEU A 371 54.77 4.52 10.99
N GLY A 372 53.46 4.81 10.93
CA GLY A 372 52.99 6.20 10.87
C GLY A 372 52.02 6.68 11.96
N GLY A 373 51.44 5.79 12.78
CA GLY A 373 50.47 6.15 13.83
C GLY A 373 49.23 6.93 13.34
N SER A 374 49.02 7.02 12.03
CA SER A 374 47.98 7.83 11.39
C SER A 374 47.06 6.93 10.57
N TYR A 375 45.76 7.17 10.66
CA TYR A 375 44.74 6.51 9.85
C TYR A 375 44.31 7.45 8.73
N SER A 376 44.18 6.94 7.50
CA SER A 376 43.63 7.68 6.37
C SER A 376 42.71 6.76 5.59
N VAL A 377 41.41 7.07 5.61
CA VAL A 377 40.41 6.39 4.78
C VAL A 377 40.04 7.34 3.65
N LYS A 378 39.99 6.82 2.42
CA LYS A 378 39.50 7.57 1.28
C LYS A 378 38.06 7.13 1.01
N CYS A 379 37.10 7.99 1.28
CA CYS A 379 35.72 7.82 0.87
C CYS A 379 35.39 8.77 -0.29
N THR A 380 34.41 8.39 -1.08
CA THR A 380 33.72 9.30 -2.00
C THR A 380 32.38 9.62 -1.37
N THR A 381 32.04 10.90 -1.24
CA THR A 381 30.73 11.33 -0.75
C THR A 381 30.01 12.04 -1.89
N TYR A 382 28.73 11.72 -2.06
CA TYR A 382 27.81 12.57 -2.78
C TYR A 382 27.10 13.44 -1.75
N ASN A 383 27.19 14.77 -1.89
CA ASN A 383 26.49 15.72 -1.03
C ASN A 383 25.85 16.83 -1.88
N ASN A 384 24.53 16.76 -2.02
CA ASN A 384 23.67 17.74 -2.65
C ASN A 384 22.71 18.41 -1.64
N SER A 385 22.98 18.26 -0.34
CA SER A 385 22.16 18.83 0.74
C SER A 385 22.32 20.34 0.91
N GLY A 386 23.36 20.93 0.31
CA GLY A 386 23.76 22.32 0.55
C GLY A 386 24.51 22.54 1.86
N ALA A 387 24.69 21.52 2.70
CA ALA A 387 25.56 21.56 3.87
C ALA A 387 27.02 21.29 3.48
N ASN A 388 27.98 21.79 4.26
CA ASN A 388 29.40 21.47 4.06
C ASN A 388 29.63 19.96 4.30
N ALA A 389 30.32 19.32 3.35
CA ALA A 389 30.75 17.92 3.46
C ALA A 389 31.90 17.74 4.45
#